data_AF-A0A0G9KYR4-F1
#
_entry.id   AF-A0A0G9KYR4-F1
#
_cell.length_a   1.000
_cell.length_b   1.000
_cell.length_c   1.000
_cell.angle_alpha   90.00
_cell.angle_beta   90.00
_cell.angle_gamma   90.00
#
_symmetry.space_group_name_H-M   'P 1'
#
loop_
_entity.id
_entity.type
_entity.pdbx_description
1 polymer ?
#
loop_
_entity_poly.entity_id
_entity_poly.type
_entity_poly.pdbx_seq_one_letter_code
_entity_poly.pdbx_strand_id
1 'polypeptide(L)'
;MQRRELLSSLFAYKEKENKEKIIRPPYFKDEEVFFSNCTSCEGLCSKVCEENIIIIQEDSTPKLDFSISGCTYCDECAKACPNDVLNIENKKHIDAKIEIDVISCLSWHQTMCFSCKDPCFYDAIDFLAMFRPTINQNCTACGLCIKSCPTDAIKIIS
;
A
#
# COMPACT_ATOMS: atom_id res chain seq x y z
N MET A 1 -2.05 -49.24 -23.70
CA MET A 1 -3.26 -48.47 -24.05
C MET A 1 -3.12 -47.08 -23.46
N GLN A 2 -2.79 -46.11 -24.32
CA GLN A 2 -2.73 -44.69 -24.01
C GLN A 2 -4.14 -44.19 -23.69
N ARG A 3 -4.31 -43.54 -22.53
CA ARG A 3 -5.42 -42.61 -22.29
C ARG A 3 -4.81 -41.24 -21.98
N ARG A 4 -4.24 -40.65 -23.02
CA ARG A 4 -3.97 -39.21 -23.13
C ARG A 4 -5.21 -38.52 -23.70
N GLU A 5 -5.24 -37.21 -23.50
CA GLU A 5 -6.16 -36.23 -24.09
C GLU A 5 -7.56 -36.20 -23.46
N LEU A 6 -7.81 -35.29 -22.51
CA LEU A 6 -9.12 -34.61 -22.31
C LEU A 6 -9.11 -33.56 -21.16
N LEU A 7 -8.00 -32.85 -20.89
CA LEU A 7 -8.02 -31.70 -19.95
C LEU A 7 -7.15 -30.51 -20.39
N SER A 8 -6.78 -30.44 -21.67
CA SER A 8 -6.06 -29.30 -22.27
C SER A 8 -6.95 -28.07 -22.51
N SER A 9 -8.26 -28.15 -22.27
CA SER A 9 -9.23 -27.07 -22.52
C SER A 9 -9.60 -26.22 -21.30
N LEU A 10 -9.09 -26.53 -20.10
CA LEU A 10 -9.31 -25.71 -18.88
C LEU A 10 -8.15 -24.74 -18.60
N PHE A 11 -7.04 -24.84 -19.33
CA PHE A 11 -5.87 -23.96 -19.21
C PHE A 11 -5.97 -22.67 -20.05
N ALA A 12 -7.17 -22.30 -20.49
CA ALA A 12 -7.47 -20.99 -21.05
C ALA A 12 -8.15 -20.06 -20.03
N TYR A 13 -8.05 -20.38 -18.73
CA TYR A 13 -8.36 -19.42 -17.67
C TYR A 13 -7.20 -18.42 -17.58
N LYS A 14 -7.21 -17.51 -18.55
CA LYS A 14 -6.53 -16.21 -18.61
C LYS A 14 -5.89 -15.86 -17.27
N GLU A 15 -4.60 -16.17 -17.12
CA GLU A 15 -3.75 -15.51 -16.15
C GLU A 15 -3.79 -14.02 -16.51
N LYS A 16 -4.73 -13.30 -15.91
CA LYS A 16 -4.61 -11.86 -15.77
C LYS A 16 -3.37 -11.70 -14.91
N GLU A 17 -2.23 -11.45 -15.54
CA GLU A 17 -1.07 -10.86 -14.86
C GLU A 17 -1.58 -9.60 -14.16
N ASN A 18 -1.89 -9.75 -12.88
CA ASN A 18 -2.27 -8.66 -12.02
C ASN A 18 -0.95 -7.94 -11.70
N LYS A 19 -0.49 -7.09 -12.63
CA LYS A 19 0.69 -6.25 -12.38
C LYS A 19 0.35 -5.39 -11.17
N GLU A 20 0.98 -5.70 -10.04
CA GLU A 20 0.81 -4.94 -8.80
C GLU A 20 1.10 -3.47 -9.07
N LYS A 21 0.13 -2.58 -8.80
CA LYS A 21 0.36 -1.13 -8.92
C LYS A 21 1.43 -0.74 -7.91
N ILE A 22 2.47 -0.12 -8.42
CA ILE A 22 3.56 0.40 -7.60
C ILE A 22 3.04 1.64 -6.85
N ILE A 23 3.14 1.60 -5.53
CA ILE A 23 2.76 2.73 -4.67
C ILE A 23 4.00 3.55 -4.41
N ARG A 24 3.92 4.85 -4.67
CA ARG A 24 5.05 5.77 -4.50
C ARG A 24 4.96 6.51 -3.15
N PRO A 25 6.09 6.96 -2.57
CA PRO A 25 6.08 7.81 -1.39
C PRO A 25 5.16 9.02 -1.56
N PRO A 26 4.59 9.58 -0.49
CA PRO A 26 3.99 10.92 -0.56
C PRO A 26 5.07 11.95 -0.97
N TYR A 27 4.69 13.17 -1.34
CA TYR A 27 5.61 14.29 -1.70
C TYR A 27 6.10 14.41 -3.15
N PHE A 28 5.80 13.49 -4.06
CA PHE A 28 6.07 13.73 -5.50
C PHE A 28 4.93 14.53 -6.13
N LYS A 29 5.28 15.46 -7.03
CA LYS A 29 4.30 16.31 -7.72
C LYS A 29 3.48 15.50 -8.74
N ASP A 30 4.16 14.99 -9.76
CA ASP A 30 3.60 14.27 -10.90
C ASP A 30 4.54 13.14 -11.34
N GLU A 31 4.01 12.14 -12.04
CA GLU A 31 4.77 10.94 -12.42
C GLU A 31 5.90 11.25 -13.42
N GLU A 32 5.71 12.21 -14.32
CA GLU A 32 6.71 12.58 -15.33
C GLU A 32 7.98 13.16 -14.69
N VAL A 33 7.81 14.12 -13.77
CA VAL A 33 8.93 14.69 -13.00
C VAL A 33 9.56 13.63 -12.08
N PHE A 34 8.76 12.71 -11.56
CA PHE A 34 9.26 11.63 -10.72
C PHE A 34 10.25 10.72 -11.47
N PHE A 35 9.88 10.17 -12.62
CA PHE A 35 10.74 9.22 -13.35
C PHE A 35 11.98 9.86 -13.96
N SER A 36 11.91 11.13 -14.36
CA SER A 36 13.05 11.84 -14.96
C SER A 36 14.13 12.20 -13.95
N ASN A 37 13.76 12.57 -12.72
CA ASN A 37 14.68 13.17 -11.75
C ASN A 37 14.96 12.28 -10.52
N CYS A 38 14.19 11.21 -10.29
CA CYS A 38 14.37 10.35 -9.11
C CYS A 38 15.47 9.30 -9.28
N THR A 39 15.90 9.01 -10.51
CA THR A 39 16.84 7.92 -10.85
C THR A 39 18.31 8.27 -10.57
N SER A 40 18.61 9.52 -10.20
CA SER A 40 19.97 10.06 -10.12
C SER A 40 20.55 10.14 -8.71
N CYS A 41 19.87 9.61 -7.68
CA CYS A 41 20.37 9.58 -6.31
C CYS A 41 20.51 8.14 -5.78
N GLU A 42 21.33 7.95 -4.74
CA GLU A 42 21.57 6.63 -4.11
C GLU A 42 20.39 6.12 -3.25
N GLY A 43 19.17 6.62 -3.47
CA GLY A 43 17.99 6.23 -2.70
C GLY A 43 18.02 6.70 -1.25
N LEU A 44 18.51 7.90 -0.95
CA LEU A 44 18.59 8.43 0.42
C LEU A 44 17.25 8.38 1.18
N CYS A 45 16.12 8.51 0.47
CA CYS A 45 14.79 8.39 1.04
C CYS A 45 14.53 7.04 1.73
N SER A 46 15.12 5.94 1.26
CA SER A 46 15.00 4.63 1.92
C SER A 46 15.80 4.57 3.21
N LYS A 47 17.00 5.18 3.22
CA LYS A 47 17.92 5.17 4.38
C LYS A 47 17.37 5.96 5.58
N VAL A 48 16.56 6.99 5.34
CA VAL A 48 15.98 7.86 6.39
C VAL A 48 14.58 7.42 6.83
N CYS A 49 13.99 6.41 6.20
CA CYS A 49 12.65 5.95 6.53
C CYS A 49 12.69 5.05 7.77
N GLU A 50 12.32 5.57 8.93
CA GLU A 50 12.29 4.80 10.19
C GLU A 50 11.35 3.59 10.14
N GLU A 51 10.27 3.69 9.38
CA GLU A 51 9.31 2.59 9.16
C GLU A 51 9.84 1.50 8.20
N ASN A 52 10.98 1.75 7.55
CA ASN A 52 11.63 0.84 6.59
C ASN A 52 10.74 0.39 5.42
N ILE A 53 9.72 1.18 5.07
CA ILE A 53 8.76 0.85 4.01
C ILE A 53 9.19 1.33 2.62
N ILE A 54 10.21 2.17 2.51
CA ILE A 54 10.67 2.68 1.21
C ILE A 54 11.70 1.71 0.63
N ILE A 55 11.34 1.01 -0.45
CA ILE A 55 12.19 0.05 -1.15
C ILE A 55 12.61 0.63 -2.49
N ILE A 56 13.91 0.66 -2.78
CA ILE A 56 14.42 1.09 -4.09
C ILE A 56 14.29 -0.06 -5.08
N GLN A 57 13.62 0.19 -6.20
CA GLN A 57 13.38 -0.80 -7.25
C GLN A 57 14.57 -0.88 -8.23
N GLU A 58 14.51 -1.84 -9.15
CA GLU A 58 15.53 -2.02 -10.21
C GLU A 58 15.67 -0.80 -11.13
N ASP A 59 14.58 -0.05 -11.33
CA ASP A 59 14.57 1.22 -12.06
C ASP A 59 15.14 2.40 -11.24
N SER A 60 15.73 2.13 -10.07
CA SER A 60 16.29 3.11 -9.13
C SER A 60 15.27 4.07 -8.51
N THR A 61 13.97 3.80 -8.64
CA THR A 61 12.92 4.62 -8.03
C THR A 61 12.36 3.99 -6.75
N PRO A 62 11.91 4.79 -5.76
CA PRO A 62 11.35 4.26 -4.52
C PRO A 62 9.91 3.78 -4.68
N LYS A 63 9.58 2.64 -4.09
CA LYS A 63 8.21 2.17 -3.83
C LYS A 63 7.95 2.07 -2.33
N LEU A 64 6.68 2.15 -1.94
CA LEU A 64 6.23 1.80 -0.60
C LEU A 64 5.86 0.31 -0.53
N ASP A 65 6.33 -0.37 0.51
CA ASP A 65 6.00 -1.75 0.84
C ASP A 65 5.25 -1.81 2.19
N PHE A 66 3.93 -1.89 2.12
CA PHE A 66 3.08 -1.95 3.31
C PHE A 66 3.00 -3.33 3.96
N SER A 67 3.74 -4.33 3.46
CA SER A 67 3.91 -5.61 4.17
C SER A 67 4.85 -5.49 5.39
N ILE A 68 5.62 -4.39 5.45
CA ILE A 68 6.58 -4.07 6.51
C ILE A 68 5.91 -3.24 7.62
N SER A 69 5.36 -2.07 7.27
CA SER A 69 4.67 -1.13 8.16
C SER A 69 3.80 -0.16 7.32
N GLY A 70 3.46 1.02 7.84
CA GLY A 70 2.79 2.09 7.11
C GLY A 70 3.54 3.43 7.16
N CYS A 71 3.15 4.37 6.30
CA CYS A 71 3.74 5.71 6.26
C CYS A 71 3.18 6.60 7.36
N THR A 72 4.05 7.18 8.18
CA THR A 72 3.68 8.12 9.25
C THR A 72 3.59 9.57 8.80
N TYR A 73 3.89 9.85 7.52
CA TYR A 73 3.95 11.21 6.96
C TYR A 73 4.91 12.15 7.73
N CYS A 74 6.06 11.62 8.19
CA CYS A 74 7.08 12.33 8.99
C CYS A 74 7.96 13.34 8.22
N ASP A 75 7.76 13.51 6.90
CA ASP A 75 8.50 14.40 6.01
C ASP A 75 10.00 14.07 5.79
N GLU A 76 10.60 13.11 6.51
CA GLU A 76 12.05 12.84 6.44
C GLU A 76 12.54 12.42 5.05
N CYS A 77 11.75 11.62 4.31
CA CYS A 77 12.11 11.23 2.95
C CYS A 77 12.10 12.41 1.95
N ALA A 78 11.27 13.43 2.19
CA ALA A 78 11.27 14.66 1.40
C ALA A 78 12.46 15.54 1.75
N LYS A 79 12.75 15.73 3.05
CA LYS A 79 13.92 16.52 3.50
C LYS A 79 15.25 15.96 3.01
N ALA A 80 15.35 14.64 2.90
CA ALA A 80 16.55 13.96 2.44
C ALA A 80 16.69 13.91 0.90
N CYS A 81 15.71 14.39 0.13
CA CYS A 81 15.73 14.32 -1.33
C CYS A 81 16.60 15.44 -1.92
N PRO A 82 17.76 15.12 -2.55
CA PRO A 82 18.66 16.15 -3.07
C PRO A 82 18.17 16.79 -4.38
N ASN A 83 17.24 16.14 -5.07
CA ASN A 83 16.76 16.54 -6.39
C ASN A 83 15.38 17.21 -6.36
N ASP A 84 14.86 17.51 -5.16
CA ASP A 84 13.52 18.08 -4.95
C ASP A 84 12.36 17.28 -5.59
N VAL A 85 12.58 16.00 -5.90
CA VAL A 85 11.53 15.12 -6.44
C VAL A 85 10.48 14.82 -5.38
N LEU A 86 10.94 14.49 -4.17
CA LEU A 86 10.11 14.43 -2.98
C LEU A 86 10.27 15.77 -2.27
N ASN A 87 9.23 16.59 -2.30
CA ASN A 87 9.26 17.94 -1.72
C ASN A 87 8.07 18.15 -0.79
N ILE A 88 8.32 18.74 0.38
CA ILE A 88 7.31 18.99 1.42
C ILE A 88 6.16 19.85 0.90
N GLU A 89 6.42 20.78 -0.02
CA GLU A 89 5.38 21.62 -0.64
C GLU A 89 4.37 20.80 -1.46
N ASN A 90 4.77 19.61 -1.92
CA ASN A 90 3.93 18.67 -2.66
C ASN A 90 3.32 17.60 -1.75
N LYS A 91 3.26 17.83 -0.43
CA LYS A 91 2.64 16.89 0.52
C LYS A 91 1.19 16.62 0.12
N LYS A 92 0.90 15.35 -0.16
CA LYS A 92 -0.42 14.82 -0.51
C LYS A 92 -0.58 13.42 0.09
N HIS A 93 -1.83 12.95 0.18
CA HIS A 93 -2.08 11.56 0.55
C HIS A 93 -1.51 10.63 -0.51
N ILE A 94 -1.10 9.44 -0.07
CA ILE A 94 -0.61 8.38 -0.94
C ILE A 94 -1.70 8.04 -1.98
N ASP A 95 -1.31 7.92 -3.25
CA ASP A 95 -2.22 7.60 -4.36
C ASP A 95 -2.57 6.10 -4.40
N ALA A 96 -3.32 5.68 -3.40
CA ALA A 96 -3.81 4.31 -3.26
C ALA A 96 -5.19 4.32 -2.61
N LYS A 97 -6.01 3.32 -2.94
CA LYS A 97 -7.26 3.05 -2.24
C LYS A 97 -7.07 1.83 -1.35
N ILE A 98 -7.53 1.90 -0.11
CA ILE A 98 -7.52 0.76 0.81
C ILE A 98 -8.96 0.30 1.02
N GLU A 99 -9.19 -1.01 1.01
CA GLU A 99 -10.48 -1.64 1.27
C GLU A 99 -10.34 -2.80 2.26
N ILE A 100 -11.46 -3.17 2.89
CA ILE A 100 -11.56 -4.31 3.79
C ILE A 100 -12.29 -5.42 3.03
N ASP A 101 -11.62 -6.56 2.83
CA ASP A 101 -12.26 -7.77 2.36
C ASP A 101 -13.14 -8.36 3.47
N VAL A 102 -14.45 -8.29 3.26
CA VAL A 102 -15.46 -8.77 4.20
C VAL A 102 -15.42 -10.28 4.40
N ILE A 103 -14.85 -11.03 3.45
CA ILE A 103 -14.78 -12.50 3.53
C ILE A 103 -13.66 -12.93 4.49
N SER A 104 -12.52 -12.25 4.48
CA SER A 104 -11.38 -12.59 5.35
C SER A 104 -11.36 -11.80 6.68
N CYS A 105 -12.16 -10.75 6.82
CA CYS A 105 -12.17 -9.92 8.02
C CYS A 105 -12.88 -10.59 9.21
N LEU A 106 -12.13 -10.86 10.29
CA LEU A 106 -12.67 -11.45 11.53
C LEU A 106 -13.88 -10.68 12.11
N SER A 107 -13.85 -9.35 12.05
CA SER A 107 -14.93 -8.51 12.59
C SER A 107 -16.22 -8.53 11.77
N TRP A 108 -16.14 -8.96 10.50
CA TRP A 108 -17.32 -9.29 9.70
C TRP A 108 -17.92 -10.66 10.06
N HIS A 109 -17.14 -11.52 10.73
CA HIS A 109 -17.52 -12.86 11.21
C HIS A 109 -17.69 -12.93 12.73
N GLN A 110 -18.27 -11.88 13.33
CA GLN A 110 -18.70 -11.84 14.75
C GLN A 110 -17.55 -12.00 15.78
N THR A 111 -16.30 -11.77 15.36
CA THR A 111 -15.15 -11.72 16.28
C THR A 111 -14.82 -10.26 16.61
N MET A 112 -14.73 -9.91 17.89
CA MET A 112 -14.34 -8.56 18.31
C MET A 112 -12.86 -8.32 17.96
N CYS A 113 -12.62 -7.67 16.82
CA CYS A 113 -11.29 -7.35 16.31
C CYS A 113 -11.24 -5.86 15.94
N PHE A 114 -10.34 -5.13 16.59
CA PHE A 114 -10.12 -3.69 16.40
C PHE A 114 -8.72 -3.37 15.87
N SER A 115 -7.95 -4.39 15.46
CA SER A 115 -6.54 -4.26 15.09
C SER A 115 -6.27 -3.29 13.93
N CYS A 116 -7.27 -3.01 13.08
CA CYS A 116 -7.16 -2.00 12.04
C CYS A 116 -7.48 -0.57 12.53
N LYS A 117 -8.27 -0.44 13.60
CA LYS A 117 -8.66 0.85 14.19
C LYS A 117 -7.57 1.41 15.08
N ASP A 118 -6.94 0.56 15.89
CA ASP A 118 -5.90 0.97 16.84
C ASP A 118 -4.74 1.77 16.20
N PRO A 119 -4.18 1.38 15.04
CA PRO A 119 -3.13 2.16 14.38
C PRO A 119 -3.65 3.32 13.51
N CYS A 120 -4.97 3.53 13.43
CA CYS A 120 -5.56 4.53 12.54
C CYS A 120 -5.66 5.91 13.22
N PHE A 121 -4.61 6.73 13.05
CA PHE A 121 -4.58 8.10 13.60
C PHE A 121 -5.56 9.09 12.96
N TYR A 122 -6.17 8.72 11.83
CA TYR A 122 -7.05 9.59 11.04
C TYR A 122 -8.54 9.31 11.24
N ASP A 123 -8.89 8.44 12.20
CA ASP A 123 -10.27 7.99 12.47
C ASP A 123 -11.02 7.58 11.18
N ALA A 124 -10.33 6.80 10.35
CA ALA A 124 -10.83 6.38 9.04
C ALA A 124 -11.56 5.03 9.08
N ILE A 125 -11.62 4.37 10.23
CA ILE A 125 -12.26 3.06 10.41
C ILE A 125 -13.47 3.19 11.32
N ASP A 126 -14.65 3.12 10.69
CA ASP A 126 -15.94 3.10 11.37
C ASP A 126 -16.39 1.67 11.63
N PHE A 127 -17.07 1.44 12.74
CA PHE A 127 -17.67 0.15 13.07
C PHE A 127 -19.18 0.31 13.20
N LEU A 128 -19.93 -0.67 12.67
CA LEU A 128 -21.34 -0.79 12.98
C LEU A 128 -21.49 -1.48 14.34
N ALA A 129 -21.77 -0.69 15.37
CA ALA A 129 -21.66 -1.09 16.78
C ALA A 129 -20.23 -1.56 17.11
N MET A 130 -20.03 -2.85 17.38
CA MET A 130 -18.71 -3.43 17.71
C MET A 130 -18.11 -4.29 16.59
N PHE A 131 -18.79 -4.36 15.43
CA PHE A 131 -18.45 -5.26 14.33
C PHE A 131 -18.43 -4.54 12.98
N ARG A 132 -18.10 -5.28 11.91
CA ARG A 132 -18.29 -4.87 10.51
C ARG A 132 -17.62 -3.52 10.20
N PRO A 133 -16.28 -3.46 10.25
CA PRO A 133 -15.55 -2.24 9.98
C PRO A 133 -15.74 -1.79 8.52
N THR A 134 -15.79 -0.48 8.32
CA THR A 134 -15.82 0.20 7.02
C THR A 134 -14.80 1.33 6.98
N ILE A 135 -14.22 1.59 5.82
CA ILE A 135 -13.27 2.70 5.62
C ILE A 135 -14.02 3.93 5.11
N ASN A 136 -13.86 5.06 5.79
CA ASN A 136 -14.49 6.34 5.41
C ASN A 136 -13.51 7.26 4.63
N GLN A 137 -13.96 8.48 4.34
CA GLN A 137 -13.22 9.45 3.50
C GLN A 137 -11.97 10.05 4.17
N ASN A 138 -11.79 9.88 5.50
CA ASN A 138 -10.59 10.36 6.20
C ASN A 138 -9.37 9.47 5.93
N CYS A 139 -9.53 8.35 5.22
CA CYS A 139 -8.43 7.45 4.90
C CYS A 139 -7.37 8.15 4.06
N THR A 140 -6.15 8.21 4.60
CA THR A 140 -4.99 8.80 3.93
C THR A 140 -4.17 7.77 3.18
N ALA A 141 -4.65 6.52 3.07
CA ALA A 141 -3.92 5.41 2.49
C ALA A 141 -2.51 5.17 3.08
N CYS A 142 -2.31 5.52 4.36
CA CYS A 142 -1.02 5.38 5.05
C CYS A 142 -0.54 3.94 5.18
N GLY A 143 -1.42 2.95 5.07
CA GLY A 143 -1.05 1.54 5.12
C GLY A 143 -0.78 0.97 6.51
N LEU A 144 -0.79 1.77 7.59
CA LEU A 144 -0.51 1.30 8.95
C LEU A 144 -1.44 0.17 9.40
N CYS A 145 -2.71 0.20 8.97
CA CYS A 145 -3.68 -0.84 9.30
C CYS A 145 -3.42 -2.18 8.57
N ILE A 146 -2.71 -2.18 7.45
CA ILE A 146 -2.49 -3.36 6.60
C ILE A 146 -1.70 -4.41 7.39
N LYS A 147 -0.53 -4.03 7.91
CA LYS A 147 0.33 -4.94 8.67
C LYS A 147 -0.29 -5.40 10.00
N SER A 148 -1.11 -4.55 10.62
CA SER A 148 -1.79 -4.89 11.88
C SER A 148 -2.96 -5.87 11.70
N CYS A 149 -3.41 -6.13 10.47
CA CYS A 149 -4.53 -7.03 10.23
C CYS A 149 -4.11 -8.50 10.39
N PRO A 150 -4.64 -9.27 11.36
CA PRO A 150 -4.20 -10.64 11.63
C PRO A 150 -4.60 -11.65 10.54
N THR A 151 -5.50 -11.27 9.63
CA THR A 151 -5.99 -12.13 8.54
C THR A 151 -5.71 -11.55 7.16
N ASP A 152 -4.85 -10.54 7.07
CA ASP A 152 -4.54 -9.81 5.83
C ASP A 152 -5.78 -9.32 5.07
N ALA A 153 -6.89 -9.04 5.79
CA ALA A 153 -8.15 -8.65 5.19
C ALA A 153 -8.16 -7.22 4.64
N ILE A 154 -7.14 -6.41 4.95
CA ILE A 154 -7.01 -5.05 4.44
C ILE A 154 -6.17 -5.09 3.17
N LYS A 155 -6.77 -4.69 2.06
CA LYS A 155 -6.18 -4.77 0.72
C LYS A 155 -6.03 -3.38 0.11
N ILE A 156 -5.01 -3.25 -0.72
CA ILE A 156 -4.85 -2.09 -1.58
C ILE A 156 -5.53 -2.42 -2.91
N ILE A 157 -6.40 -1.51 -3.36
CA ILE A 157 -7.04 -1.61 -4.66
C ILE A 157 -6.38 -0.63 -5.59
N SER A 158 -5.94 -1.18 -6.71
CA SER A 158 -5.31 -0.47 -7.82
C SER A 158 -6.16 -0.56 -9.08
#